data_AF-A0A7C8A9N2-F1
#
_entry.id   AF-A0A7C8A9N2-F1
#
_cell.length_a   1.000
_cell.length_b   1.000
_cell.length_c   1.000
_cell.angle_alpha   90.00
_cell.angle_beta   90.00
_cell.angle_gamma   90.00
#
_symmetry.space_group_name_H-M   'P 1'
#
loop_
_entity.id
_entity.type
_entity.pdbx_description
1 polymer ?
#
loop_
_entity_poly.entity_id
_entity_poly.type
_entity_poly.pdbx_seq_one_letter_code
_entity_poly.pdbx_strand_id
1 'polypeptide(L)'
;MKYSEDVIIGKRGFVGDEQENGLVLVFNNKMNFQWTDGFIYAKLGFGTKIENCLIPSKNIISIFSPDINTNLVVKFNQEEQFTTFSKSIDKNSKTPLDNNETNEEIEPTTKGKVINVDFKGNKR
;
A
#
# COMPACT_ATOMS: atom_id res chain seq x y z
N MET A 1 -16.15 -0.13 -6.74
CA MET A 1 -14.92 -0.13 -5.92
C MET A 1 -15.12 -1.19 -4.86
N LYS A 2 -14.12 -2.02 -4.54
CA LYS A 2 -14.28 -3.02 -3.46
C LYS A 2 -13.81 -2.38 -2.15
N TYR A 3 -14.56 -2.54 -1.07
CA TYR A 3 -14.12 -2.10 0.27
C TYR A 3 -12.80 -2.80 0.64
N SER A 4 -12.00 -2.14 1.48
CA SER A 4 -10.74 -2.71 1.96
C SER A 4 -10.91 -3.38 3.30
N GLU A 5 -10.41 -4.61 3.41
CA GLU A 5 -10.35 -5.36 4.68
C GLU A 5 -9.35 -4.73 5.67
N ASP A 6 -8.44 -3.88 5.18
CA ASP A 6 -7.45 -3.18 6.02
C ASP A 6 -8.06 -2.02 6.83
N VAL A 7 -9.29 -1.60 6.51
CA VAL A 7 -9.99 -0.55 7.26
C VAL A 7 -10.76 -1.20 8.40
N ILE A 8 -10.43 -0.82 9.63
CA ILE A 8 -11.06 -1.37 10.83
C ILE A 8 -12.06 -0.34 11.39
N ILE A 9 -13.33 -0.74 11.48
CA ILE A 9 -14.42 0.05 12.06
C ILE A 9 -14.96 -0.71 13.27
N GLY A 10 -14.24 -0.59 14.39
CA GLY A 10 -14.55 -1.26 15.65
C GLY A 10 -14.94 -2.72 15.48
N LYS A 11 -16.07 -3.13 16.08
CA LYS A 11 -16.62 -4.50 15.91
C LYS A 11 -17.64 -4.64 14.79
N ARG A 12 -18.06 -3.52 14.20
CA ARG A 12 -19.14 -3.45 13.21
C ARG A 12 -18.63 -3.77 11.80
N GLY A 13 -17.52 -3.18 11.41
CA GLY A 13 -17.06 -3.17 10.02
C GLY A 13 -17.98 -2.37 9.07
N PHE A 14 -17.81 -2.58 7.78
CA PHE A 14 -18.68 -2.04 6.72
C PHE A 14 -20.00 -2.81 6.65
N VAL A 15 -21.13 -2.12 6.48
CA VAL A 15 -22.46 -2.75 6.43
C VAL A 15 -23.26 -2.27 5.23
N GLY A 16 -23.91 -3.20 4.53
CA GLY A 16 -24.81 -2.91 3.42
C GLY A 16 -24.09 -2.15 2.29
N ASP A 17 -24.68 -1.03 1.87
CA ASP A 17 -24.20 -0.21 0.76
C ASP A 17 -22.77 0.33 0.95
N GLU A 18 -22.28 0.40 2.19
CA GLU A 18 -20.91 0.87 2.48
C GLU A 18 -19.85 -0.08 1.91
N GLN A 19 -20.17 -1.35 1.71
CA GLN A 19 -19.25 -2.33 1.12
C GLN A 19 -19.03 -2.07 -0.38
N GLU A 20 -20.04 -1.58 -1.08
CA GLU A 20 -19.97 -1.34 -2.52
C GLU A 20 -19.54 0.09 -2.85
N ASN A 21 -20.01 1.06 -2.05
CA ASN A 21 -19.83 2.49 -2.33
C ASN A 21 -18.74 3.15 -1.47
N GLY A 22 -18.23 2.44 -0.46
CA GLY A 22 -17.36 3.01 0.55
C GLY A 22 -18.12 3.82 1.60
N LEU A 23 -17.36 4.52 2.44
CA LEU A 23 -17.88 5.24 3.60
C LEU A 23 -17.35 6.67 3.59
N VAL A 24 -18.25 7.63 3.80
CA VAL A 24 -17.89 9.05 3.96
C VAL A 24 -17.83 9.37 5.45
N LEU A 25 -16.69 9.92 5.88
CA LEU A 25 -16.46 10.30 7.26
C LEU A 25 -16.28 11.81 7.36
N VAL A 26 -16.99 12.42 8.30
CA VAL A 26 -16.89 13.86 8.58
C VAL A 26 -16.18 14.03 9.92
N PHE A 27 -14.97 14.59 9.88
CA PHE A 27 -14.22 14.94 11.06
C PHE A 27 -14.53 16.38 11.46
N ASN A 28 -14.84 16.60 12.74
CA ASN A 28 -14.91 17.95 13.31
C ASN A 28 -13.75 18.17 14.28
N ASN A 29 -13.56 19.43 14.65
CA ASN A 29 -12.52 19.88 15.61
C ASN A 29 -12.67 19.26 17.02
N LYS A 30 -13.81 18.65 17.36
CA LYS A 30 -14.06 17.99 18.65
C LYS A 30 -13.77 16.49 18.64
N MET A 31 -13.61 15.87 17.46
CA MET A 31 -13.44 14.41 17.33
C MET A 31 -12.04 13.91 17.67
N ASN A 32 -11.08 14.81 17.92
CA ASN A 32 -9.70 14.50 18.34
C ASN A 32 -9.08 13.31 17.60
N PHE A 33 -9.21 13.30 16.26
CA PHE A 33 -8.61 12.27 15.44
C PHE A 33 -7.10 12.50 15.34
N GLN A 34 -6.34 11.42 15.18
CA GLN A 34 -4.90 11.45 15.02
C GLN A 34 -4.57 10.92 13.62
N TRP A 35 -3.77 11.67 12.86
CA TRP A 35 -3.17 11.19 11.62
C TRP A 35 -1.69 10.95 11.89
N THR A 36 -1.30 9.69 12.03
CA THR A 36 0.09 9.28 12.28
C THR A 36 0.42 7.99 11.53
N ASP A 37 1.67 7.81 11.14
CA ASP A 37 2.19 6.57 10.55
C ASP A 37 1.41 6.06 9.32
N GLY A 38 0.79 6.98 8.58
CA GLY A 38 -0.03 6.63 7.41
C GLY A 38 -1.42 6.10 7.75
N PHE A 39 -1.88 6.22 8.99
CA PHE A 39 -3.21 5.84 9.45
C PHE A 39 -3.95 7.03 10.08
N ILE A 40 -5.27 7.02 9.94
CA ILE A 40 -6.18 7.87 10.71
C ILE A 40 -6.79 7.03 11.84
N TYR A 41 -6.56 7.47 13.08
CA TYR A 41 -7.16 6.93 14.29
C TYR A 41 -8.25 7.87 14.79
N ALA A 42 -9.47 7.38 14.96
CA ALA A 42 -10.59 8.19 15.43
C ALA A 42 -11.63 7.38 16.22
N LYS A 43 -12.39 8.05 17.08
CA LYS A 43 -13.61 7.51 17.69
C LYS A 43 -14.82 8.13 17.01
N LEU A 44 -15.56 7.32 16.25
CA LEU A 44 -16.66 7.79 15.42
C LEU A 44 -17.98 7.14 15.82
N GLY A 45 -19.06 7.92 15.74
CA GLY A 45 -20.41 7.44 16.01
C GLY A 45 -21.04 6.84 14.76
N PHE A 46 -21.49 5.59 14.86
CA PHE A 46 -22.27 4.88 13.84
C PHE A 46 -23.67 4.61 14.42
N GLY A 47 -24.61 5.52 14.13
CA GLY A 47 -25.94 5.48 14.73
C GLY A 47 -25.86 5.68 16.25
N THR A 48 -26.19 4.65 17.03
CA THR A 48 -26.19 4.69 18.50
C THR A 48 -24.89 4.21 19.14
N LYS A 49 -23.94 3.67 18.37
CA LYS A 49 -22.69 3.09 18.87
C LYS A 49 -21.50 3.97 18.50
N ILE A 50 -20.56 4.12 19.44
CA ILE A 50 -19.27 4.73 19.17
C ILE A 50 -18.26 3.60 18.93
N GLU A 51 -17.56 3.64 17.81
CA GLU A 51 -16.58 2.64 17.41
C GLU A 51 -15.19 3.29 17.24
N ASN A 52 -14.15 2.55 17.62
CA ASN A 52 -12.76 2.93 17.34
C ASN A 52 -12.45 2.59 15.88
N CYS A 53 -12.00 3.57 15.12
CA CYS A 53 -11.71 3.44 13.70
C CYS A 53 -10.21 3.58 13.44
N LEU A 54 -9.71 2.72 12.55
CA LEU A 54 -8.35 2.76 12.02
C LEU A 54 -8.44 2.68 10.50
N ILE A 55 -8.04 3.76 9.84
CA ILE A 55 -8.21 3.94 8.39
C ILE A 55 -6.83 4.16 7.77
N PRO A 56 -6.32 3.22 6.97
CA PRO A 56 -5.06 3.41 6.25
C PRO A 56 -5.21 4.49 5.17
N SER A 57 -4.22 5.38 5.05
CA SER A 57 -4.19 6.46 4.05
C SER A 57 -4.28 5.96 2.61
N LYS A 58 -3.69 4.79 2.31
CA LYS A 58 -3.79 4.12 1.00
C LYS A 58 -5.23 3.79 0.58
N ASN A 59 -6.17 3.75 1.53
CA ASN A 59 -7.57 3.45 1.30
C ASN A 59 -8.45 4.70 1.23
N ILE A 60 -7.87 5.90 1.34
CA ILE A 60 -8.57 7.16 1.21
C ILE A 60 -8.59 7.57 -0.27
N ILE A 61 -9.79 7.61 -0.84
CA ILE A 61 -10.01 7.99 -2.24
C ILE A 61 -10.20 9.50 -2.45
N SER A 62 -10.72 10.19 -1.44
CA SER A 62 -11.05 11.62 -1.54
C SER A 62 -11.00 12.28 -0.16
N ILE A 63 -10.53 13.53 -0.12
CA ILE A 63 -10.59 14.41 1.05
C ILE A 63 -11.16 15.75 0.58
N PHE A 64 -12.27 16.17 1.17
CA PHE A 64 -12.87 17.48 0.94
C PHE A 64 -12.69 18.38 2.16
N SER A 65 -12.26 19.61 1.93
CA SER A 65 -12.20 20.66 2.95
C SER A 65 -13.14 21.81 2.57
N PRO A 66 -14.20 22.06 3.36
CA PRO A 66 -15.10 23.18 3.13
C PRO A 66 -14.44 24.54 3.39
N ASP A 67 -13.50 24.62 4.34
CA ASP A 67 -12.86 25.87 4.75
C ASP A 67 -12.06 26.53 3.62
N ILE A 68 -11.45 25.71 2.75
CA ILE A 68 -10.71 26.14 1.57
C ILE A 68 -11.43 25.75 0.26
N ASN A 69 -12.66 25.26 0.35
CA ASN A 69 -13.50 24.78 -0.76
C ASN A 69 -12.73 23.90 -1.77
N THR A 70 -11.93 22.96 -1.27
CA THR A 70 -11.02 22.15 -2.10
C THR A 70 -11.29 20.67 -1.91
N ASN A 71 -11.26 19.91 -3.01
CA ASN A 71 -11.37 18.45 -3.01
C ASN A 71 -10.07 17.84 -3.57
N LEU A 72 -9.45 16.97 -2.78
CA LEU A 72 -8.31 16.14 -3.17
C LEU A 72 -8.85 14.75 -3.52
N VAL A 73 -8.65 14.31 -4.76
CA VAL A 73 -9.09 12.98 -5.21
C VAL A 73 -7.86 12.19 -5.68
N VAL A 74 -7.66 11.01 -5.11
CA VAL A 74 -6.57 10.11 -5.47
C VAL A 74 -6.97 9.36 -6.74
N LYS A 75 -6.20 9.53 -7.81
CA LYS A 75 -6.32 8.73 -9.02
C LYS A 75 -5.20 7.70 -9.04
N PHE A 76 -5.56 6.43 -9.00
CA PHE A 76 -4.61 5.35 -9.22
C PHE A 76 -4.40 5.21 -10.73
N ASN A 77 -3.27 5.71 -11.23
CA ASN A 77 -2.83 5.32 -12.57
C ASN A 77 -2.41 3.85 -12.48
N GLN A 78 -3.06 3.00 -13.25
CA GLN A 78 -2.70 1.58 -13.33
C GLN A 78 -1.42 1.41 -14.14
N GLU A 79 -0.29 1.93 -13.65
CA GLU A 79 1.00 1.80 -14.33
C GLU A 79 2.18 2.15 -13.41
N GLU A 80 2.25 1.58 -12.21
CA GLU A 80 3.50 1.58 -11.44
C GLU A 80 3.85 0.17 -10.99
N GLN A 81 4.68 -0.46 -11.82
CA GLN A 81 5.54 -1.59 -11.48
C GLN A 81 6.24 -1.27 -10.14
N PHE A 82 6.17 -2.19 -9.20
CA PHE A 82 6.92 -2.12 -7.96
C PHE A 82 8.42 -2.10 -8.27
N THR A 83 9.07 -0.93 -8.25
CA THR A 83 10.52 -0.88 -8.08
C THR A 83 10.80 -0.99 -6.59
N THR A 84 11.23 -2.18 -6.17
CA THR A 84 11.86 -2.44 -4.89
C THR A 84 12.85 -1.31 -4.57
N PHE A 85 12.60 -0.53 -3.53
CA PHE A 85 13.62 0.33 -2.95
C PHE A 85 14.63 -0.54 -2.21
N SER A 86 15.55 -1.17 -2.94
CA SER A 86 16.84 -1.59 -2.37
C SER A 86 17.74 -0.35 -2.34
N LYS A 87 17.70 0.39 -1.22
CA LYS A 87 18.73 1.41 -0.97
C LYS A 87 19.99 0.69 -0.48
N SER A 88 20.94 0.56 -1.39
CA SER A 88 22.33 0.24 -1.15
C SER A 88 22.92 1.17 -0.08
N ILE A 89 23.62 0.58 0.89
CA ILE A 89 24.56 1.31 1.74
C ILE A 89 25.91 1.18 1.06
N ASP A 90 26.26 2.17 0.24
CA ASP A 90 27.63 2.37 -0.23
C ASP A 90 28.42 3.10 0.87
N LYS A 91 29.43 2.43 1.44
CA LYS A 91 30.56 3.10 2.11
C LYS A 91 31.82 2.80 1.31
N ASN A 92 32.18 3.77 0.47
CA ASN A 92 33.44 3.85 -0.25
C ASN A 92 34.59 4.17 0.73
N SER A 93 35.57 3.27 0.88
CA SER A 93 36.90 3.58 1.41
C SER A 93 38.00 2.80 0.66
N LYS A 94 38.53 3.43 -0.40
CA LYS A 94 39.91 3.46 -0.94
C LYS A 94 40.95 2.34 -0.61
N THR A 95 41.42 1.74 -1.72
CA THR A 95 42.80 1.33 -2.13
C THR A 95 43.42 -0.02 -1.68
N PRO A 96 44.36 -0.61 -2.47
CA PRO A 96 44.29 -2.00 -2.93
C PRO A 96 45.50 -2.88 -2.52
N LEU A 97 45.34 -4.19 -2.36
CA LEU A 97 46.43 -5.18 -2.45
C LEU A 97 45.87 -6.62 -2.46
N ASP A 98 46.09 -7.29 -3.59
CA ASP A 98 46.65 -8.64 -3.78
C ASP A 98 46.19 -9.89 -2.98
N ASN A 99 45.94 -10.94 -3.78
CA ASN A 99 46.23 -12.37 -3.57
C ASN A 99 45.21 -13.31 -2.88
N ASN A 100 44.77 -14.26 -3.73
CA ASN A 100 44.72 -15.72 -3.55
C ASN A 100 43.55 -16.40 -2.82
N GLU A 101 42.91 -17.27 -3.62
CA GLU A 101 42.49 -18.65 -3.32
C GLU A 101 41.51 -18.87 -2.15
N THR A 102 40.33 -19.41 -2.44
CA THR A 102 40.02 -20.85 -2.38
C THR A 102 38.50 -21.06 -2.37
N ASN A 103 38.11 -22.14 -3.05
CA ASN A 103 36.79 -22.74 -3.18
C ASN A 103 35.94 -22.79 -1.90
N GLU A 104 34.61 -22.72 -2.04
CA GLU A 104 33.74 -23.84 -1.66
C GLU A 104 32.30 -23.67 -2.20
N GLU A 105 31.79 -24.82 -2.63
CA GLU A 105 30.60 -25.14 -3.40
C GLU A 105 29.37 -25.31 -2.49
N ILE A 106 28.25 -24.63 -2.78
CA ILE A 106 26.89 -25.17 -2.52
C ILE A 106 25.89 -24.62 -3.56
N GLU A 107 25.66 -25.39 -4.61
CA GLU A 107 24.38 -25.49 -5.35
C GLU A 107 23.77 -26.86 -4.98
N PRO A 108 22.51 -27.26 -5.31
CA PRO A 108 21.35 -26.53 -5.81
C PRO A 108 20.04 -26.90 -5.03
N THR A 109 18.91 -26.25 -5.29
CA THR A 109 17.61 -26.97 -5.42
C THR A 109 16.55 -26.11 -6.12
N THR A 110 16.50 -26.31 -7.44
CA THR A 110 15.34 -26.35 -8.34
C THR A 110 13.95 -26.36 -7.66
N LYS A 111 12.89 -25.71 -8.15
CA LYS A 111 12.25 -25.92 -9.47
C LYS A 111 11.20 -24.83 -9.74
N GLY A 112 11.33 -24.14 -10.87
CA GLY A 112 10.26 -23.38 -11.50
C GLY A 112 10.46 -23.40 -13.01
N LYS A 113 9.84 -24.38 -13.68
CA LYS A 113 9.96 -24.62 -15.12
C LYS A 113 9.35 -23.45 -15.90
N VAL A 114 10.19 -22.60 -16.49
CA VAL A 114 9.74 -21.56 -17.43
C VAL A 114 9.88 -22.10 -18.84
N ILE A 115 8.76 -22.18 -19.56
CA ILE A 115 8.71 -22.55 -20.97
C ILE A 115 8.81 -21.25 -21.76
N ASN A 116 9.95 -21.03 -22.44
CA ASN A 116 10.05 -19.97 -23.43
C ASN A 116 9.44 -20.46 -24.73
N VAL A 117 8.31 -19.88 -25.12
CA VAL A 117 7.73 -20.03 -26.46
C VAL A 117 8.17 -18.87 -27.32
N ASP A 118 8.92 -19.15 -28.39
CA ASP A 118 9.33 -18.16 -29.39
C ASP A 118 8.25 -18.05 -30.49
N PHE A 119 7.65 -16.87 -30.65
CA PHE A 119 6.65 -16.59 -31.67
C PHE A 119 7.30 -16.02 -32.93
N LYS A 120 8.16 -16.81 -33.57
CA LYS A 120 8.65 -16.46 -34.90
C LYS A 120 7.56 -16.80 -35.91
N GLY A 121 6.81 -15.77 -36.29
CA GLY A 121 5.74 -15.84 -37.27
C GLY A 121 6.22 -16.42 -38.59
N ASN A 122 5.71 -17.59 -38.96
CA ASN A 122 5.86 -18.14 -40.30
C ASN A 122 4.76 -17.53 -41.18
N LYS A 123 5.07 -16.43 -41.88
CA LYS A 123 4.24 -15.99 -43.01
C LYS A 123 4.79 -16.64 -44.27
N ARG A 124 3.85 -17.35 -44.90
CA ARG A 124 3.91 -18.12 -46.15
C ARG A 124 4.62 -17.41 -47.29
#